data_AF-A0A932EH83-F1
#
_entry.id   AF-A0A932EH83-F1
#
_cell.length_a   1.000
_cell.length_b   1.000
_cell.length_c   1.000
_cell.angle_alpha   90.00
_cell.angle_beta   90.00
_cell.angle_gamma   90.00
#
_symmetry.space_group_name_H-M   'P 1'
#
loop_
_entity.id
_entity.type
_entity.pdbx_description
1 polymer ?
#
loop_
_entity_poly.entity_id
_entity_poly.type
_entity_poly.pdbx_seq_one_letter_code
_entity_poly.pdbx_strand_id
1 'polypeptide(L)' 'MQTQRINISLPYEIIKHLNRVILKGKRSRFIAKAVSEKLAKKRDIQKELKKSLTANYNFYKTVAKDWEVTETESWPK' A
#
# COMPACT_ATOMS: atom_id res chain seq x y z
N MET A 1 11.49 -2.43 17.86
CA MET A 1 10.11 -2.92 17.62
C MET A 1 9.63 -3.62 18.87
N GLN A 2 8.50 -3.22 19.43
CA GLN A 2 7.86 -3.94 20.53
C GLN A 2 7.22 -5.22 19.97
N THR A 3 7.56 -6.38 20.53
CA THR A 3 7.04 -7.68 20.08
C THR A 3 6.18 -8.29 21.17
N GLN A 4 4.94 -8.65 20.84
CA GLN A 4 4.05 -9.40 21.73
C GLN A 4 4.09 -10.89 21.38
N ARG A 5 4.24 -11.75 22.39
CA ARG A 5 4.17 -13.21 22.19
C ARG A 5 2.71 -13.64 22.11
N ILE A 6 2.38 -14.40 21.09
CA ILE A 6 1.05 -14.99 20.87
C ILE A 6 1.20 -16.50 20.67
N ASN A 7 0.29 -17.27 21.26
CA ASN A 7 0.19 -18.71 21.03
C ASN A 7 -0.90 -18.95 19.99
N ILE A 8 -0.53 -19.51 18.83
CA ILE A 8 -1.46 -19.78 17.74
C ILE A 8 -1.35 -21.25 17.30
N SER A 9 -2.49 -21.84 16.97
CA SER A 9 -2.55 -23.16 16.36
C SER A 9 -2.64 -23.00 14.85
N LEU A 10 -1.76 -23.69 14.11
CA LEU A 10 -1.76 -23.71 12.65
C LEU A 10 -1.96 -25.15 12.15
N PRO A 11 -2.59 -25.34 10.97
CA PRO A 11 -2.70 -26.65 10.35
C PRO A 11 -1.35 -27.35 10.22
N TYR A 12 -1.34 -28.66 10.45
CA TYR A 12 -0.12 -29.47 10.45
C TYR A 12 0.66 -29.34 9.13
N GLU A 13 -0.04 -29.37 8.00
CA GLU A 13 0.58 -29.27 6.68
C GLU A 13 1.30 -27.93 6.49
N ILE A 14 0.70 -26.83 6.96
CA ILE A 14 1.30 -25.50 6.90
C ILE A 14 2.57 -25.45 7.76
N ILE A 15 2.55 -26.01 8.97
CA ILE A 15 3.73 -26.08 9.84
C ILE A 15 4.84 -26.92 9.19
N LYS A 16 4.49 -28.05 8.58
CA LYS A 16 5.45 -28.93 7.88
C LYS A 16 6.11 -28.20 6.71
N HIS A 17 5.35 -27.48 5.91
CA HIS A 17 5.88 -26.64 4.82
C HIS A 17 6.75 -25.50 5.36
N LEU A 18 6.28 -24.79 6.39
CA LEU A 18 7.03 -23.70 7.03
C LEU A 18 8.40 -24.18 7.53
N ASN A 19 8.44 -25.37 8.15
CA ASN A 19 9.67 -25.95 8.69
C ASN A 19 10.66 -26.39 7.61
N ARG A 20 10.17 -26.79 6.43
CA ARG A 20 11.01 -27.19 5.29
C ARG A 20 11.62 -25.99 4.56
N VAL A 21 10.83 -24.94 4.38
CA VAL A 21 11.20 -23.78 3.56
C VAL A 21 12.01 -22.76 4.36
N ILE A 22 11.75 -22.64 5.67
CA ILE A 22 12.27 -21.54 6.48
C ILE A 22 13.28 -22.02 7.51
N LEU A 23 14.45 -21.39 7.49
CA LEU A 23 15.51 -21.60 8.48
C LEU A 23 15.01 -21.38 9.91
N LYS A 24 15.53 -22.20 10.83
CA LYS A 24 15.26 -22.09 12.27
C LYS A 24 15.57 -20.66 12.74
N GLY A 25 14.65 -20.08 13.53
CA GLY A 25 14.76 -18.69 14.02
C GLY A 25 14.16 -17.60 13.13
N LYS A 26 13.86 -17.88 11.84
CA LYS A 26 13.24 -16.88 10.93
C LYS A 26 11.72 -17.00 10.78
N ARG A 27 11.10 -17.97 11.48
CA ARG A 27 9.66 -18.28 11.38
C ARG A 27 8.77 -17.11 11.81
N SER A 28 9.07 -16.49 12.95
CA SER A 28 8.31 -15.35 13.45
C SER A 28 8.33 -14.17 12.48
N ARG A 29 9.50 -13.88 11.89
CA ARG A 29 9.67 -12.83 10.89
C ARG A 29 8.86 -13.11 9.63
N PHE A 30 8.84 -14.37 9.17
CA PHE A 30 8.04 -14.75 8.01
C PHE A 30 6.54 -14.61 8.27
N ILE A 31 6.05 -15.13 9.41
CA ILE A 31 4.64 -15.01 9.79
C ILE A 31 4.25 -13.54 9.91
N ALA A 32 5.06 -12.72 10.57
CA ALA A 32 4.81 -11.28 10.68
C ALA A 32 4.73 -10.60 9.31
N LYS A 33 5.60 -10.96 8.36
CA LYS A 33 5.56 -10.42 6.99
C LYS A 33 4.28 -10.84 6.25
N ALA A 34 3.94 -12.12 6.26
CA ALA A 34 2.74 -12.63 5.60
C ALA A 34 1.45 -12.03 6.18
N VAL A 35 1.40 -11.88 7.51
CA VAL A 35 0.30 -11.21 8.21
C VAL A 35 0.27 -9.73 7.85
N SER A 36 1.42 -9.04 7.83
CA SER A 36 1.49 -7.63 7.43
C SER A 36 1.08 -7.40 5.98
N GLU A 37 1.37 -8.31 5.06
CA GLU A 37 0.94 -8.22 3.66
C GLU A 37 -0.58 -8.40 3.53
N LYS A 38 -1.17 -9.30 4.33
CA LYS A 38 -2.63 -9.51 4.36
C LYS A 38 -3.39 -8.42 5.11
N LEU A 39 -2.79 -7.85 6.16
CA LEU A 39 -3.36 -6.78 6.98
C LEU A 39 -3.02 -5.38 6.48
N ALA A 40 -2.05 -5.24 5.56
CA ALA A 40 -1.90 -4.03 4.79
C ALA A 40 -3.27 -3.76 4.16
N LYS A 41 -4.00 -2.81 4.75
CA LYS A 41 -5.36 -2.46 4.37
C LYS A 41 -5.41 -2.43 2.85
N LYS A 42 -6.45 -3.02 2.24
CA LYS A 42 -6.85 -2.61 0.87
C LYS A 42 -6.75 -1.10 0.90
N ARG A 43 -5.75 -0.53 0.21
CA ARG A 43 -5.56 0.91 0.20
C ARG A 43 -6.91 1.48 -0.14
N ASP A 44 -7.41 2.37 0.70
CA ASP A 44 -8.61 3.11 0.35
C ASP A 44 -8.13 4.14 -0.67
N ILE A 45 -8.00 3.67 -1.92
CA ILE A 45 -7.42 4.42 -3.03
C ILE A 45 -8.19 5.73 -3.19
N GLN A 46 -9.50 5.72 -2.97
CA GLN A 46 -10.33 6.92 -3.00
C GLN A 46 -9.93 7.91 -1.90
N LYS A 47 -9.73 7.45 -0.67
CA LYS A 47 -9.30 8.30 0.44
C LYS A 47 -7.89 8.87 0.25
N GLU A 48 -6.95 8.05 -0.24
CA GLU A 48 -5.58 8.47 -0.54
C GLU A 48 -5.55 9.45 -1.72
N LEU A 49 -6.32 9.19 -2.77
CA LEU A 49 -6.45 10.07 -3.94
C LEU A 49 -7.06 11.41 -3.55
N LYS A 50 -8.16 11.42 -2.77
CA LYS A 50 -8.78 12.66 -2.29
C LYS A 50 -7.78 13.48 -1.48
N LYS A 51 -7.04 12.85 -0.57
CA LYS A 51 -6.00 13.52 0.22
C LYS A 51 -4.91 14.13 -0.65
N SER A 52 -4.42 13.39 -1.66
CA SER A 52 -3.41 13.87 -2.61
C SER A 52 -3.92 15.07 -3.43
N LEU A 53 -5.12 14.95 -4.00
CA LEU A 53 -5.74 16.00 -4.81
C LEU A 53 -5.97 17.28 -3.99
N THR A 54 -6.43 17.17 -2.75
CA THR A 54 -6.61 18.32 -1.86
C THR A 54 -5.27 18.96 -1.50
N ALA A 55 -4.23 18.17 -1.21
CA ALA A 55 -2.90 18.70 -0.87
C ALA A 55 -2.27 19.45 -2.05
N ASN A 56 -2.48 18.98 -3.28
CA ASN A 56 -1.89 19.54 -4.49
C ASN A 56 -2.81 20.53 -5.23
N TYR A 57 -3.96 20.90 -4.65
CA TYR A 57 -4.98 21.73 -5.32
C TYR A 57 -4.40 23.01 -5.92
N ASN A 58 -3.60 23.77 -5.16
CA ASN A 58 -3.03 25.03 -5.63
C ASN A 58 -2.05 24.82 -6.78
N PHE A 59 -1.24 23.76 -6.75
CA PHE A 59 -0.33 23.41 -7.83
C PHE A 59 -1.11 23.10 -9.11
N TYR A 60 -2.13 22.23 -9.02
CA TYR A 60 -2.97 21.90 -10.17
C TYR A 60 -3.72 23.10 -10.72
N LYS A 61 -4.17 24.01 -9.85
CA LYS A 61 -4.84 25.25 -10.27
C LYS A 61 -3.90 26.18 -11.04
N THR A 62 -2.65 26.34 -10.59
CA THR A 62 -1.66 27.15 -11.30
C THR A 62 -1.33 26.54 -12.65
N VAL A 63 -1.05 25.23 -12.69
CA VAL A 63 -0.79 24.51 -13.95
C VAL A 63 -1.97 24.65 -14.91
N ALA A 64 -3.21 24.46 -14.45
CA ALA A 64 -4.38 24.63 -15.30
C ALA A 64 -4.47 26.05 -15.90
N LYS A 65 -4.17 27.08 -15.10
CA LYS A 65 -4.18 28.47 -15.56
C LYS A 65 -3.07 28.76 -16.57
N ASP A 66 -1.89 28.19 -16.36
CA ASP A 66 -0.75 28.38 -17.27
C ASP A 66 -0.99 27.72 -18.64
N TRP A 67 -1.81 26.66 -18.68
CA TRP A 67 -2.14 25.90 -19.89
C TRP A 67 -3.44 26.36 -20.58
N GLU A 68 -4.25 27.20 -19.92
CA GLU A 68 -5.50 27.74 -20.45
C GLU A 68 -5.31 28.47 -21.80
N VAL A 69 -4.15 29.14 -21.96
CA VAL A 69 -3.79 29.85 -23.20
C VAL A 69 -3.63 28.89 -24.38
N THR A 70 -3.10 27.69 -24.14
CA THR A 70 -2.82 26.70 -25.19
C THR A 70 -4.07 25.90 -25.60
N GLU A 71 -5.02 25.70 -24.67
CA GLU A 71 -6.31 25.05 -24.96
C GLU A 71 -7.22 25.91 -25.86
N THR A 72 -7.11 27.23 -25.74
CA THR A 72 -7.96 28.16 -26.50
C THR A 72 -7.54 28.33 -27.96
N GLU A 73 -6.25 28.13 -28.26
CA GLU A 73 -5.69 28.26 -29.62
C GLU A 73 -5.73 26.97 -30.45
N SER A 74 -5.85 25.80 -29.82
CA SER A 74 -5.62 24.51 -30.49
C SER A 74 -6.88 23.82 -31.04
N TRP A 75 -8.07 24.41 -30.95
CA TRP A 75 -9.27 23.84 -31.57
C TRP A 75 -9.52 24.44 -32.96
N PRO A 76 -9.25 23.70 -34.05
CA PRO A 76 -9.79 24.07 -35.36
C PRO A 76 -11.32 23.99 -35.28
N LYS A 77 -12.00 25.09 -35.65
CA LYS A 77 -13.44 25.09 -35.90
C LYS A 77 -13.80 24.20 -37.08
#